data_AF-K2D0L1-F1
#
_entry.id   AF-K2D0L1-F1
#
_cell.length_a   1.000
_cell.length_b   1.000
_cell.length_c   1.000
_cell.angle_alpha   90.00
_cell.angle_beta   90.00
_cell.angle_gamma   90.00
#
_symmetry.space_group_name_H-M   'P 1'
#
loop_
_entity.id
_entity.type
_entity.pdbx_description
1 polymer ?
#
loop_
_entity_poly.entity_id
_entity_poly.type
_entity_poly.pdbx_seq_one_letter_code
_entity_poly.pdbx_strand_id
1 'polypeptide(L)'
;MGGFFIQKMERVTSIYLHERGVLVDLPPQLAQNIFSDPDQGEFYMGEVEKQRLKAILKDPILKKRYPDYSDGDRYMDGVSPQWRDRLMGWSHEMTEAIKDACLDIGIDRFGVILHGSVAKNLAKQRTDADPSNIDLAVIGDISVDEGEEIKNIIRGARERITTRIRVAESCRCVGLRCVCASEVSLSKPSNPIERVGVLVQDIETLRKNDYYQARMFMSSCARVMYDPFDLWKALELEAVPSMAKFNMTRAERKRVMVEENRQTVPGVLIPVGSF
;
A
#
# COMPACT_ATOMS: atom_id res chain seq x y z
N MET A 1 -35.65 -23.48 -23.25
CA MET A 1 -34.51 -23.75 -22.36
C MET A 1 -33.70 -22.47 -22.27
N GLY A 2 -33.83 -21.71 -21.18
CA GLY A 2 -33.03 -20.51 -20.95
C GLY A 2 -31.62 -20.93 -20.57
N GLY A 3 -30.68 -20.80 -21.49
CA GLY A 3 -29.27 -20.99 -21.18
C GLY A 3 -28.85 -19.94 -20.17
N PHE A 4 -28.47 -20.37 -18.96
CA PHE A 4 -27.71 -19.52 -18.06
C PHE A 4 -26.37 -19.24 -18.74
N PHE A 5 -26.23 -18.05 -19.31
CA PHE A 5 -24.92 -17.53 -19.68
C PHE A 5 -24.16 -17.28 -18.39
N ILE A 6 -23.20 -18.15 -18.08
CA ILE A 6 -22.21 -17.88 -17.03
C ILE A 6 -21.25 -16.86 -17.65
N GLN A 7 -21.48 -15.58 -17.36
CA GLN A 7 -20.57 -14.51 -17.73
C GLN A 7 -19.26 -14.74 -16.96
N LYS A 8 -18.15 -14.93 -17.70
CA LYS A 8 -16.86 -15.25 -17.11
C LYS A 8 -16.24 -13.97 -16.56
N MET A 9 -16.53 -13.65 -15.31
CA MET A 9 -15.85 -12.56 -14.62
C MET A 9 -14.43 -12.98 -14.21
N GLU A 10 -13.47 -12.09 -14.43
CA GLU A 10 -12.08 -12.31 -14.02
C GLU A 10 -11.72 -11.39 -12.84
N ARG A 11 -10.95 -11.91 -11.89
CA ARG A 11 -10.50 -11.14 -10.74
C ARG A 11 -9.38 -10.19 -11.16
N VAL A 12 -9.49 -8.93 -10.78
CA VAL A 12 -8.48 -7.92 -11.07
C VAL A 12 -7.42 -7.95 -9.97
N THR A 13 -6.21 -8.39 -10.32
CA THR A 13 -5.08 -8.47 -9.38
C THR A 13 -4.07 -7.34 -9.55
N SER A 14 -4.10 -6.66 -10.69
CA SER A 14 -3.23 -5.53 -11.01
C SER A 14 -3.96 -4.52 -11.90
N ILE A 15 -3.45 -3.29 -11.90
CA ILE A 15 -3.98 -2.20 -12.72
C ILE A 15 -2.85 -1.47 -13.43
N TYR A 16 -3.06 -1.14 -14.70
CA TYR A 16 -2.13 -0.31 -15.45
C TYR A 16 -2.53 1.15 -15.33
N LEU A 17 -1.67 1.97 -14.71
CA LEU A 17 -1.88 3.40 -14.60
C LEU A 17 -1.36 4.05 -15.88
N HIS A 18 -2.20 4.07 -16.92
CA HIS A 18 -1.79 4.51 -18.25
C HIS A 18 -1.18 5.92 -18.25
N GLU A 19 -1.73 6.90 -17.52
CA GLU A 19 -1.14 8.25 -17.48
C GLU A 19 0.29 8.30 -16.90
N ARG A 20 0.71 7.22 -16.24
CA ARG A 20 1.96 7.10 -15.50
C ARG A 20 2.89 6.03 -16.07
N GLY A 21 2.44 5.19 -17.02
CA GLY A 21 3.26 4.11 -17.58
C GLY A 21 3.64 2.99 -16.61
N VAL A 22 2.91 2.79 -15.50
CA VAL A 22 3.26 1.79 -14.48
C VAL A 22 2.16 0.75 -14.24
N LEU A 23 2.57 -0.51 -14.06
CA LEU A 23 1.69 -1.60 -13.63
C LEU A 23 1.81 -1.78 -12.12
N VAL A 24 0.69 -1.70 -11.41
CA VAL A 24 0.65 -1.81 -9.95
C VAL A 24 -0.19 -3.01 -9.55
N ASP A 25 0.35 -3.87 -8.68
CA ASP A 25 -0.44 -4.96 -8.09
C ASP A 25 -1.37 -4.42 -7.01
N LEU A 26 -2.65 -4.78 -7.09
CA LEU A 26 -3.62 -4.49 -6.05
C LEU A 26 -3.34 -5.32 -4.80
N PRO A 27 -3.58 -4.75 -3.60
CA PRO A 27 -3.43 -5.51 -2.36
C PRO A 27 -4.49 -6.62 -2.31
N PRO A 28 -4.17 -7.84 -1.81
CA PRO A 28 -5.05 -9.01 -1.95
C PRO A 28 -6.45 -8.80 -1.36
N GLN A 29 -6.52 -8.07 -0.24
CA GLN A 29 -7.77 -7.73 0.44
C GLN A 29 -8.67 -6.78 -0.36
N LEU A 30 -8.12 -6.05 -1.34
CA LEU A 30 -8.88 -5.26 -2.32
C LEU A 30 -9.21 -6.11 -3.56
N ALA A 31 -8.20 -6.81 -4.10
CA ALA A 31 -8.32 -7.61 -5.32
C ALA A 31 -9.40 -8.70 -5.23
N GLN A 32 -9.65 -9.26 -4.03
CA GLN A 32 -10.69 -10.26 -3.82
C GLN A 32 -12.11 -9.80 -4.18
N ASN A 33 -12.36 -8.48 -4.17
CA ASN A 33 -13.68 -7.87 -4.35
C ASN A 33 -13.80 -7.06 -5.66
N ILE A 34 -12.81 -7.13 -6.55
CA ILE A 34 -12.82 -6.42 -7.83
C ILE A 34 -12.80 -7.44 -8.96
N PHE A 35 -13.82 -7.35 -9.81
CA PHE A 35 -13.97 -8.19 -10.97
C PHE A 35 -14.07 -7.34 -12.22
N SER A 36 -13.56 -7.83 -13.34
CA SER A 36 -13.75 -7.24 -14.66
C SER A 36 -14.49 -8.22 -15.56
N ASP A 37 -15.39 -7.70 -16.37
CA ASP A 37 -15.88 -8.40 -17.55
C ASP A 37 -14.95 -8.10 -18.73
N PRO A 38 -14.17 -9.09 -19.22
CA PRO A 38 -13.26 -8.90 -20.34
C PRO A 38 -13.98 -8.54 -21.64
N ASP A 39 -15.24 -8.91 -21.80
CA ASP A 39 -16.01 -8.68 -23.04
C ASP A 39 -16.61 -7.26 -23.09
N GLN A 40 -16.93 -6.69 -21.93
CA GLN A 40 -17.55 -5.35 -21.81
C GLN A 40 -16.59 -4.27 -21.30
N GLY A 41 -15.44 -4.65 -20.74
CA GLY A 41 -14.48 -3.73 -20.11
C GLY A 41 -15.02 -3.07 -18.84
N GLU A 42 -16.11 -3.60 -18.27
CA GLU A 42 -16.74 -3.07 -17.06
C GLU A 42 -16.10 -3.68 -15.81
N PHE A 43 -16.00 -2.87 -14.75
CA PHE A 43 -15.56 -3.31 -13.43
C PHE A 43 -16.72 -3.42 -12.45
N TYR A 44 -16.78 -4.51 -11.72
CA TYR A 44 -17.75 -4.80 -10.68
C TYR A 44 -17.05 -4.77 -9.33
N MET A 45 -17.44 -3.82 -8.47
CA MET A 45 -16.88 -3.64 -7.14
C MET A 45 -17.83 -2.84 -6.23
N GLY A 46 -17.65 -2.97 -4.91
CA GLY A 46 -18.35 -2.16 -3.93
C GLY A 46 -17.84 -0.71 -3.88
N GLU A 47 -18.57 0.16 -3.16
CA GLU A 47 -18.19 1.57 -3.05
C GLU A 47 -16.85 1.76 -2.32
N VAL A 48 -16.56 0.92 -1.33
CA VAL A 48 -15.27 0.93 -0.60
C VAL A 48 -14.12 0.63 -1.55
N GLU A 49 -14.21 -0.46 -2.31
CA GLU A 49 -13.22 -0.87 -3.31
C GLU A 49 -13.03 0.21 -4.38
N LYS A 50 -14.12 0.82 -4.83
CA LYS A 50 -14.10 1.91 -5.82
C LYS A 50 -13.36 3.13 -5.31
N GLN A 51 -13.60 3.55 -4.07
CA GLN A 51 -12.90 4.70 -3.50
C GLN A 51 -11.42 4.38 -3.28
N ARG A 52 -11.09 3.16 -2.87
CA ARG A 52 -9.71 2.72 -2.71
C ARG A 52 -8.97 2.65 -4.05
N LEU A 53 -9.62 2.10 -5.09
CA LEU A 53 -9.07 2.07 -6.44
C LEU A 53 -8.82 3.49 -6.98
N LYS A 54 -9.78 4.40 -6.80
CA LYS A 54 -9.60 5.82 -7.15
C LYS A 54 -8.42 6.47 -6.41
N ALA A 55 -8.21 6.13 -5.15
CA ALA A 55 -7.08 6.65 -4.37
C ALA A 55 -5.73 6.14 -4.89
N ILE A 56 -5.64 4.87 -5.28
CA ILE A 56 -4.44 4.28 -5.90
C ILE A 56 -4.13 4.96 -7.24
N LEU A 57 -5.14 5.13 -8.09
CA LEU A 57 -5.00 5.83 -9.38
C LEU A 57 -4.52 7.29 -9.20
N LYS A 58 -4.76 7.88 -8.03
CA LYS A 58 -4.39 9.25 -7.65
C LYS A 58 -3.20 9.30 -6.67
N ASP A 59 -2.44 8.22 -6.50
CA ASP A 59 -1.30 8.18 -5.57
C ASP A 59 -0.36 9.38 -5.85
N PRO A 60 -0.23 10.34 -4.91
CA PRO A 60 0.60 11.52 -5.10
C PRO A 60 2.09 11.19 -5.22
N ILE A 61 2.53 10.05 -4.64
CA ILE A 61 3.92 9.60 -4.74
C ILE A 61 4.19 9.11 -6.16
N LEU A 62 3.28 8.31 -6.75
CA LEU A 62 3.43 7.89 -8.14
C LEU A 62 3.37 9.08 -9.08
N LYS A 63 2.45 10.03 -8.85
CA LYS A 63 2.39 11.27 -9.65
C LYS A 63 3.68 12.09 -9.57
N LYS A 64 4.34 12.15 -8.40
CA LYS A 64 5.60 12.88 -8.22
C LYS A 64 6.77 12.14 -8.87
N ARG A 65 6.81 10.81 -8.80
CA ARG A 65 7.91 9.98 -9.33
C ARG A 65 7.81 9.74 -10.83
N TYR A 66 6.59 9.62 -11.35
CA TYR A 66 6.26 9.33 -12.75
C TYR A 66 5.26 10.38 -13.24
N PRO A 67 5.69 11.64 -13.43
CA PRO A 67 4.78 12.71 -13.84
C PRO A 67 4.16 12.47 -15.22
N ASP A 68 4.81 11.70 -16.10
CA ASP A 68 4.28 11.28 -17.39
C ASP A 68 4.47 9.78 -17.68
N TYR A 69 3.88 9.32 -18.79
CA TYR A 69 3.94 7.92 -19.24
C TYR A 69 5.38 7.42 -19.40
N SER A 70 6.24 8.22 -20.04
CA SER A 70 7.57 7.77 -20.47
C SER A 70 8.51 7.52 -19.30
N ASP A 71 8.34 8.26 -18.21
CA ASP A 71 9.09 8.04 -16.97
C ASP A 71 8.76 6.68 -16.34
N GLY A 72 7.48 6.33 -16.26
CA GLY A 72 7.07 5.05 -15.69
C GLY A 72 7.38 3.87 -16.59
N ASP A 73 7.16 4.00 -17.90
CA ASP A 73 7.45 2.95 -18.89
C ASP A 73 8.93 2.54 -18.81
N ARG A 74 9.84 3.52 -18.79
CA ARG A 74 11.28 3.28 -18.56
C ARG A 74 11.58 2.71 -17.18
N TYR A 75 10.84 3.12 -16.15
CA TYR A 75 11.01 2.57 -14.81
C TYR A 75 10.65 1.09 -14.76
N MET A 76 9.61 0.67 -15.49
CA MET A 76 9.15 -0.72 -15.52
C MET A 76 10.23 -1.68 -16.08
N ASP A 77 11.13 -1.21 -16.96
CA ASP A 77 12.30 -1.99 -17.42
C ASP A 77 13.23 -2.41 -16.27
N GLY A 78 13.26 -1.62 -15.19
CA GLY A 78 14.07 -1.87 -14.00
C GLY A 78 13.36 -2.68 -12.92
N VAL A 79 12.08 -3.01 -13.09
CA VAL A 79 11.30 -3.77 -12.08
C VAL A 79 11.59 -5.26 -12.20
N SER A 80 11.77 -5.95 -11.06
CA SER A 80 12.04 -7.39 -11.03
C SER A 80 11.04 -8.13 -10.14
N PRO A 81 10.07 -8.87 -10.73
CA PRO A 81 9.15 -9.71 -9.97
C PRO A 81 9.87 -10.78 -9.15
N GLN A 82 10.93 -11.41 -9.68
CA GLN A 82 11.68 -12.43 -8.95
C GLN A 82 12.39 -11.85 -7.73
N TRP A 83 12.90 -10.62 -7.83
CA TRP A 83 13.48 -9.94 -6.68
C TRP A 83 12.42 -9.53 -5.66
N ARG A 84 11.30 -9.00 -6.13
CA ARG A 84 10.14 -8.71 -5.29
C ARG A 84 9.71 -9.92 -4.48
N ASP A 85 9.63 -11.11 -5.09
CA ASP A 85 9.20 -12.33 -4.39
C ASP A 85 10.13 -12.67 -3.23
N ARG A 86 11.43 -12.44 -3.39
CA ARG A 86 12.41 -12.58 -2.29
C ARG A 86 12.19 -11.54 -1.20
N LEU A 87 11.99 -10.28 -1.57
CA LEU A 87 11.67 -9.20 -0.62
C LEU A 87 10.36 -9.47 0.14
N MET A 88 9.34 -10.01 -0.53
CA MET A 88 8.08 -10.45 0.08
C MET A 88 8.32 -11.57 1.09
N GLY A 89 9.14 -12.58 0.75
CA GLY A 89 9.52 -13.65 1.67
C GLY A 89 10.18 -13.13 2.95
N TRP A 90 11.12 -12.20 2.83
CA TRP A 90 11.72 -11.54 4.00
C TRP A 90 10.78 -10.59 4.74
N SER A 91 9.79 -10.02 4.05
CA SER A 91 8.73 -9.22 4.69
C SER A 91 7.87 -10.09 5.61
N HIS A 92 7.55 -11.32 5.20
CA HIS A 92 6.86 -12.29 6.06
C HIS A 92 7.71 -12.69 7.27
N GLU A 93 8.99 -13.00 7.07
CA GLU A 93 9.91 -13.31 8.17
C GLU A 93 10.01 -12.15 9.18
N MET A 94 10.10 -10.92 8.69
CA MET A 94 10.10 -9.73 9.55
C MET A 94 8.76 -9.54 10.26
N THR A 95 7.64 -9.87 9.61
CA THR A 95 6.30 -9.80 10.22
C THR A 95 6.19 -10.76 11.39
N GLU A 96 6.71 -11.99 11.29
CA GLU A 96 6.74 -12.93 12.43
C GLU A 96 7.60 -12.41 13.57
N ALA A 97 8.78 -11.84 13.29
CA ALA A 97 9.62 -11.24 14.33
C ALA A 97 8.95 -10.04 15.02
N ILE A 98 8.19 -9.23 14.28
CA ILE A 98 7.37 -8.15 14.85
C ILE A 98 6.25 -8.72 15.71
N LYS A 99 5.61 -9.80 15.25
CA LYS A 99 4.52 -10.45 15.97
C LYS A 99 4.99 -10.93 17.34
N ASP A 100 6.09 -11.68 17.35
CA ASP A 100 6.69 -12.20 18.58
C ASP A 100 7.08 -11.05 19.52
N ALA A 101 7.70 -9.99 18.99
CA ALA A 101 8.07 -8.81 19.79
C ALA A 101 6.87 -8.09 20.43
N CYS A 102 5.75 -7.94 19.70
CA CYS A 102 4.54 -7.33 20.26
C CYS A 102 3.95 -8.19 21.38
N LEU A 103 3.88 -9.51 21.16
CA LEU A 103 3.35 -10.46 22.15
C LEU A 103 4.23 -10.52 23.41
N ASP A 104 5.55 -10.48 23.26
CA ASP A 104 6.51 -10.50 24.38
C ASP A 104 6.33 -9.33 25.35
N ILE A 105 5.91 -8.17 24.85
CA ILE A 105 5.64 -6.97 25.66
C ILE A 105 4.15 -6.80 26.02
N GLY A 106 3.31 -7.79 25.71
CA GLY A 106 1.90 -7.82 26.12
C GLY A 106 0.94 -7.09 25.19
N ILE A 107 1.33 -6.77 23.96
CA ILE A 107 0.48 -6.15 22.94
C ILE A 107 -0.11 -7.25 22.06
N ASP A 108 -1.38 -7.55 22.27
CA ASP A 108 -2.11 -8.55 21.49
C ASP A 108 -2.89 -7.94 20.32
N ARG A 109 -3.39 -6.72 20.48
CA ARG A 109 -4.23 -6.02 19.49
C ARG A 109 -3.43 -5.10 18.58
N PHE A 110 -2.86 -5.67 17.53
CA PHE A 110 -2.11 -4.92 16.50
C PHE A 110 -2.26 -5.55 15.10
N GLY A 111 -1.87 -4.79 14.09
CA GLY A 111 -1.71 -5.23 12.70
C GLY A 111 -0.34 -4.84 12.15
N VAL A 112 0.11 -5.56 11.12
CA VAL A 112 1.33 -5.30 10.35
C VAL A 112 0.94 -5.18 8.88
N ILE A 113 1.30 -4.04 8.27
CA ILE A 113 1.07 -3.78 6.86
C ILE A 113 2.40 -3.57 6.14
N LEU A 114 2.52 -4.14 4.93
CA LEU A 114 3.60 -3.87 3.99
C LEU A 114 3.18 -2.74 3.05
N HIS A 115 4.02 -1.75 2.87
CA HIS A 115 3.78 -0.63 1.96
C HIS A 115 4.98 -0.36 1.04
N GLY A 116 4.90 0.71 0.25
CA GLY A 116 6.00 1.12 -0.61
C GLY A 116 6.12 0.30 -1.90
N SER A 117 7.35 0.18 -2.41
CA SER A 117 7.60 -0.38 -3.75
C SER A 117 7.33 -1.88 -3.85
N VAL A 118 7.65 -2.64 -2.79
CA VAL A 118 7.41 -4.10 -2.73
C VAL A 118 5.92 -4.41 -2.77
N ALA A 119 5.12 -3.67 -1.99
CA ALA A 119 3.66 -3.82 -1.96
C ALA A 119 3.01 -3.56 -3.34
N LYS A 120 3.55 -2.59 -4.10
CA LYS A 120 3.00 -2.13 -5.38
C LYS A 120 3.44 -2.91 -6.61
N ASN A 121 4.32 -3.91 -6.48
CA ASN A 121 5.00 -4.51 -7.63
C ASN A 121 5.88 -3.54 -8.42
N LEU A 122 6.50 -2.60 -7.70
CA LEU A 122 7.43 -1.61 -8.25
C LEU A 122 8.84 -1.81 -7.69
N ALA A 123 9.16 -3.02 -7.24
CA ALA A 123 10.47 -3.33 -6.67
C ALA A 123 11.53 -3.32 -7.78
N LYS A 124 12.48 -2.39 -7.68
CA LYS A 124 13.61 -2.32 -8.61
C LYS A 124 14.47 -3.57 -8.47
N GLN A 125 15.11 -3.96 -9.56
CA GLN A 125 16.08 -5.04 -9.59
C GLN A 125 17.19 -4.86 -8.54
N ARG A 126 17.69 -5.97 -8.01
CA ARG A 126 18.71 -5.99 -6.94
C ARG A 126 20.03 -5.31 -7.31
N THR A 127 20.32 -5.14 -8.60
CA THR A 127 21.54 -4.50 -9.11
C THR A 127 21.35 -3.03 -9.45
N ASP A 128 20.17 -2.45 -9.19
CA ASP A 128 19.94 -1.02 -9.32
C ASP A 128 20.86 -0.24 -8.38
N ALA A 129 21.19 1.00 -8.74
CA ALA A 129 22.03 1.86 -7.88
C ALA A 129 21.33 2.19 -6.55
N ASP A 130 19.99 2.21 -6.56
CA ASP A 130 19.13 2.42 -5.40
C ASP A 130 18.04 1.34 -5.39
N PRO A 131 18.38 0.10 -4.97
CA PRO A 131 17.44 -1.02 -4.98
C PRO A 131 16.38 -0.86 -3.89
N SER A 132 15.23 -1.49 -4.10
CA SER A 132 14.07 -1.38 -3.22
C SER A 132 14.30 -1.92 -1.81
N ASN A 133 13.83 -1.17 -0.81
CA ASN A 133 13.76 -1.58 0.60
C ASN A 133 12.42 -2.26 0.92
N ILE A 134 12.38 -2.93 2.06
CA ILE A 134 11.14 -3.42 2.69
C ILE A 134 10.65 -2.34 3.64
N ASP A 135 9.39 -1.90 3.48
CA ASP A 135 8.77 -0.91 4.33
C ASP A 135 7.53 -1.50 5.01
N LEU A 136 7.59 -1.68 6.33
CA LEU A 136 6.52 -2.22 7.17
C LEU A 136 6.01 -1.15 8.13
N ALA A 137 4.72 -1.19 8.42
CA ALA A 137 4.12 -0.42 9.50
C ALA A 137 3.38 -1.35 10.46
N VAL A 138 3.65 -1.21 11.75
CA VAL A 138 2.91 -1.81 12.86
C VAL A 138 1.87 -0.81 13.30
N ILE A 139 0.62 -1.21 13.37
CA ILE A 139 -0.52 -0.37 13.71
C ILE A 139 -1.27 -0.96 14.89
N GLY A 140 -1.68 -0.15 15.86
CA GLY A 140 -2.44 -0.62 17.00
C GLY A 140 -2.56 0.44 18.09
N ASP A 141 -3.13 0.07 19.22
CA ASP A 141 -3.15 0.89 20.42
C ASP A 141 -1.76 0.79 21.10
N ILE A 142 -0.76 1.47 20.52
CA ILE A 142 0.66 1.33 20.89
C ILE A 142 1.21 2.70 21.30
N SER A 143 1.70 2.80 22.53
CA SER A 143 2.37 4.00 23.03
C SER A 143 3.74 4.21 22.40
N VAL A 144 4.31 5.40 22.61
CA VAL A 144 5.66 5.74 22.09
C VAL A 144 6.72 4.81 22.69
N ASP A 145 6.64 4.54 24.00
CA ASP A 145 7.63 3.71 24.70
C ASP A 145 7.55 2.25 24.24
N GLU A 146 6.34 1.71 24.09
CA GLU A 146 6.12 0.38 23.51
C GLU A 146 6.62 0.31 22.07
N GLY A 147 6.42 1.37 21.27
CA GLY A 147 6.92 1.43 19.91
C GLY A 147 8.44 1.42 19.81
N GLU A 148 9.14 2.07 20.74
CA GLU A 148 10.61 1.98 20.83
C GLU A 148 11.06 0.60 21.33
N GLU A 149 10.34 0.00 22.27
CA GLU A 149 10.66 -1.35 22.76
C GLU A 149 10.50 -2.41 21.66
N ILE A 150 9.42 -2.35 20.87
CA ILE A 150 9.25 -3.21 19.68
C ILE A 150 10.47 -3.06 18.76
N LYS A 151 10.88 -1.83 18.44
CA LYS A 151 12.03 -1.57 17.56
C LYS A 151 13.34 -2.13 18.14
N ASN A 152 13.52 -2.05 19.46
CA ASN A 152 14.68 -2.59 20.16
C ASN A 152 14.74 -4.11 20.06
N ILE A 153 13.63 -4.80 20.34
CA ILE A 153 13.54 -6.27 20.28
C ILE A 153 13.79 -6.77 18.85
N ILE A 154 13.17 -6.14 17.85
CA ILE A 154 13.30 -6.57 16.45
C ILE A 154 14.61 -6.17 15.78
N ARG A 155 15.44 -5.34 16.42
CA ARG A 155 16.70 -4.83 15.84
C ARG A 155 17.57 -5.94 15.29
N GLY A 156 17.75 -7.03 16.05
CA GLY A 156 18.56 -8.16 15.60
C GLY A 156 18.00 -8.86 14.37
N ALA A 157 16.67 -8.98 14.26
CA ALA A 157 16.02 -9.54 13.06
C ALA A 157 16.18 -8.60 11.85
N ARG A 158 15.99 -7.28 12.04
CA ARG A 158 16.19 -6.26 10.99
C ARG A 158 17.61 -6.26 10.44
N GLU A 159 18.61 -6.37 11.31
CA GLU A 159 20.03 -6.43 10.93
C GLU A 159 20.36 -7.71 10.13
N ARG A 160 19.85 -8.86 10.55
CA ARG A 160 20.01 -10.13 9.82
C ARG A 160 19.38 -10.07 8.43
N ILE A 161 18.13 -9.61 8.33
CA ILE A 161 17.42 -9.50 7.05
C ILE A 161 18.11 -8.48 6.14
N THR A 162 18.50 -7.32 6.67
CA THR A 162 19.27 -6.31 5.93
C THR A 162 20.58 -6.88 5.38
N THR A 163 21.29 -7.69 6.17
CA THR A 163 22.53 -8.34 5.73
C THR A 163 22.26 -9.34 4.60
N ARG A 164 21.21 -10.17 4.71
CA ARG A 164 20.81 -11.11 3.66
C ARG A 164 20.42 -10.41 2.36
N ILE A 165 19.71 -9.28 2.44
CA ILE A 165 19.40 -8.44 1.28
C ILE A 165 20.69 -7.99 0.60
N ARG A 166 21.65 -7.43 1.36
CA ARG A 166 22.92 -6.95 0.79
C ARG A 166 23.78 -8.06 0.19
N VAL A 167 23.81 -9.24 0.82
CA VAL A 167 24.48 -10.41 0.23
C VAL A 167 23.84 -10.72 -1.11
N ALA A 168 22.52 -10.77 -1.19
CA ALA A 168 21.81 -11.03 -2.44
C ALA A 168 22.02 -9.92 -3.49
N GLU A 169 22.09 -8.65 -3.11
CA GLU A 169 22.44 -7.52 -3.99
C GLU A 169 23.85 -7.67 -4.57
N SER A 170 24.81 -8.15 -3.75
CA SER A 170 26.21 -8.32 -4.16
C SER A 170 26.46 -9.49 -5.12
N CYS A 171 25.52 -10.43 -5.24
CA CYS A 171 25.71 -11.64 -6.05
C CYS A 171 25.88 -11.30 -7.54
N ARG A 172 26.99 -11.72 -8.15
CA ARG A 172 27.19 -11.64 -9.60
C ARG A 172 27.15 -13.03 -10.20
N CYS A 173 26.27 -13.25 -11.18
CA CYS A 173 26.09 -14.55 -11.81
C CYS A 173 26.58 -14.51 -13.26
N VAL A 174 27.36 -15.51 -13.66
CA VAL A 174 27.79 -15.76 -15.05
C VAL A 174 27.39 -17.19 -15.39
N GLY A 175 26.38 -17.34 -16.25
CA GLY A 175 25.71 -18.63 -16.46
C GLY A 175 25.07 -19.14 -15.17
N LEU A 176 25.38 -20.39 -14.79
CA LEU A 176 24.86 -21.04 -13.57
C LEU A 176 25.70 -20.77 -12.32
N ARG A 177 26.82 -20.04 -12.42
CA ARG A 177 27.69 -19.74 -11.29
C ARG A 177 27.41 -18.35 -10.74
N CYS A 178 27.11 -18.25 -9.46
CA CYS A 178 26.95 -16.98 -8.75
C CYS A 178 28.04 -16.83 -7.70
N VAL A 179 28.67 -15.66 -7.66
CA VAL A 179 29.63 -15.25 -6.63
C VAL A 179 29.00 -14.12 -5.83
N CYS A 180 28.81 -14.33 -4.53
CA CYS A 180 28.23 -13.35 -3.61
C CYS A 180 29.27 -12.93 -2.57
N ALA A 181 29.15 -11.72 -2.04
CA ALA A 181 29.90 -11.34 -0.84
C ALA A 181 29.44 -12.19 0.35
N SER A 182 30.35 -12.45 1.30
CA SER A 182 30.00 -13.17 2.53
C SER A 182 29.30 -12.25 3.52
N GLU A 183 28.43 -12.79 4.38
CA GLU A 183 27.79 -12.02 5.46
C GLU A 183 28.82 -11.33 6.36
N VAL A 184 29.94 -12.00 6.65
CA VAL A 184 31.06 -11.46 7.44
C VAL A 184 31.70 -10.24 6.78
N SER A 185 31.75 -10.19 5.44
CA SER A 185 32.32 -9.06 4.70
C SER A 185 31.38 -7.84 4.65
N LEU A 186 30.07 -8.05 4.80
CA LEU A 186 29.05 -7.02 4.71
C LEU A 186 28.52 -6.53 6.06
N SER A 187 28.90 -7.19 7.15
CA SER A 187 28.52 -6.82 8.53
C SER A 187 29.32 -5.62 9.09
N LYS A 188 30.34 -5.13 8.38
CA LYS A 188 31.16 -3.97 8.77
C LYS A 188 31.09 -2.74 7.84
N PRO A 189 29.92 -2.19 7.44
CA PRO A 189 29.91 -0.90 6.79
C PRO A 189 30.06 0.22 7.82
N SER A 190 30.85 1.24 7.49
CA SER A 190 30.95 2.50 8.24
C SER A 190 29.65 3.32 8.24
N ASN A 191 28.67 2.95 7.40
CA ASN A 191 27.33 3.53 7.40
C ASN A 191 26.32 2.51 6.82
N PRO A 192 25.61 1.72 7.64
CA PRO A 192 24.68 0.73 7.12
C PRO A 192 23.41 1.40 6.59
N ILE A 193 23.24 1.45 5.26
CA ILE A 193 21.94 1.77 4.64
C ILE A 193 20.93 0.69 5.03
N GLU A 194 20.02 1.02 5.93
CA GLU A 194 18.99 0.10 6.39
C GLU A 194 18.06 -0.32 5.23
N ARG A 195 17.84 -1.62 5.07
CA ARG A 195 17.01 -2.19 3.98
C ARG A 195 15.61 -2.55 4.42
N VAL A 196 15.34 -2.50 5.73
CA VAL A 196 14.06 -2.84 6.33
C VAL A 196 13.61 -1.70 7.24
N GLY A 197 12.72 -0.86 6.75
CA GLY A 197 12.05 0.17 7.53
C GLY A 197 10.89 -0.43 8.31
N VAL A 198 10.83 -0.18 9.62
CA VAL A 198 9.67 -0.52 10.45
C VAL A 198 9.19 0.74 11.15
N LEU A 199 7.98 1.17 10.81
CA LEU A 199 7.26 2.23 11.48
C LEU A 199 6.34 1.60 12.52
N VAL A 200 6.30 2.16 13.73
CA VAL A 200 5.27 1.81 14.71
C VAL A 200 4.35 3.02 14.83
N GLN A 201 3.06 2.80 14.59
CA GLN A 201 2.07 3.86 14.55
C GLN A 201 0.89 3.52 15.45
N ASP A 202 0.66 4.40 16.41
CA ASP A 202 -0.58 4.47 17.15
C ASP A 202 -1.77 4.67 16.19
N ILE A 203 -2.83 3.90 16.39
CA ILE A 203 -4.02 3.93 15.54
C ILE A 203 -4.74 5.28 15.61
N GLU A 204 -4.71 5.96 16.75
CA GLU A 204 -5.28 7.31 16.87
C GLU A 204 -4.50 8.32 16.03
N THR A 205 -3.20 8.15 15.89
CA THR A 205 -2.37 8.97 15.01
C THR A 205 -2.71 8.79 13.53
N LEU A 206 -3.15 7.59 13.13
CA LEU A 206 -3.65 7.32 11.78
C LEU A 206 -5.01 7.96 11.50
N ARG A 207 -5.85 8.14 12.54
CA ARG A 207 -7.16 8.81 12.45
C ARG A 207 -7.06 10.33 12.35
N LYS A 208 -5.99 10.94 12.87
CA LYS A 208 -5.77 12.40 12.83
C LYS A 208 -5.72 12.97 11.41
N ASN A 209 -5.99 14.28 11.31
CA ASN A 209 -5.90 15.06 10.06
C ASN A 209 -6.66 14.43 8.89
N ASP A 210 -7.93 14.10 9.10
CA ASP A 210 -8.80 13.45 8.11
C ASP A 210 -8.17 12.17 7.53
N TYR A 211 -7.62 11.33 8.39
CA TYR A 211 -7.01 10.06 8.03
C TYR A 211 -5.86 10.20 7.03
N TYR A 212 -5.12 11.32 7.04
CA TYR A 212 -4.11 11.61 6.01
C TYR A 212 -3.08 10.49 5.85
N GLN A 213 -2.49 10.03 6.94
CA GLN A 213 -1.48 8.96 6.90
C GLN A 213 -2.08 7.62 6.45
N ALA A 214 -3.25 7.27 6.98
CA ALA A 214 -3.96 6.06 6.58
C ALA A 214 -4.28 6.06 5.07
N ARG A 215 -4.74 7.21 4.54
CA ARG A 215 -4.99 7.37 3.10
C ARG A 215 -3.73 7.24 2.26
N MET A 216 -2.57 7.68 2.75
CA MET A 216 -1.28 7.48 2.06
C MET A 216 -0.88 6.00 2.00
N PHE A 217 -1.14 5.22 3.05
CA PHE A 217 -0.96 3.76 3.01
C PHE A 217 -1.95 3.10 2.04
N MET A 218 -3.23 3.49 2.06
CA MET A 218 -4.25 2.95 1.16
C MET A 218 -3.94 3.25 -0.31
N SER A 219 -3.56 4.49 -0.66
CA SER A 219 -3.19 4.86 -2.03
C SER A 219 -1.90 4.20 -2.50
N SER A 220 -0.98 3.91 -1.58
CA SER A 220 0.27 3.20 -1.88
C SER A 220 0.12 1.67 -1.91
N CYS A 221 -1.11 1.15 -2.02
CA CYS A 221 -1.42 -0.29 -2.11
C CYS A 221 -0.93 -1.09 -0.90
N ALA A 222 -1.03 -0.53 0.31
CA ALA A 222 -0.64 -1.25 1.52
C ALA A 222 -1.32 -2.63 1.61
N ARG A 223 -0.52 -3.66 1.89
CA ARG A 223 -0.91 -5.06 2.01
C ARG A 223 -0.94 -5.44 3.48
N VAL A 224 -2.02 -6.08 3.91
CA VAL A 224 -2.07 -6.67 5.25
C VAL A 224 -1.18 -7.90 5.28
N MET A 225 -0.23 -7.92 6.20
CA MET A 225 0.67 -9.07 6.45
C MET A 225 0.22 -9.86 7.68
N TYR A 226 -0.32 -9.16 8.68
CA TYR A 226 -0.89 -9.71 9.91
C TYR A 226 -1.95 -8.72 10.43
N ASP A 227 -3.17 -9.16 10.74
CA ASP A 227 -4.21 -8.30 11.35
C ASP A 227 -5.35 -9.16 11.90
N PRO A 228 -5.15 -9.90 13.01
CA PRO A 228 -6.14 -10.83 13.53
C PRO A 228 -7.41 -10.15 14.07
N PHE A 229 -7.37 -8.83 14.29
CA PHE A 229 -8.49 -8.05 14.84
C PHE A 229 -9.14 -7.11 13.82
N ASP A 230 -8.81 -7.26 12.53
CA ASP A 230 -9.33 -6.41 11.45
C ASP A 230 -9.12 -4.89 11.70
N LEU A 231 -8.04 -4.50 12.40
CA LEU A 231 -7.75 -3.10 12.71
C LEU A 231 -7.55 -2.27 11.46
N TRP A 232 -6.78 -2.79 10.50
CA TRP A 232 -6.54 -2.11 9.23
C TRP A 232 -7.85 -1.98 8.44
N LYS A 233 -8.64 -3.05 8.41
CA LYS A 233 -9.93 -3.06 7.71
C LYS A 233 -10.93 -2.08 8.33
N ALA A 234 -11.00 -2.00 9.66
CA ALA A 234 -11.83 -1.02 10.36
C ALA A 234 -11.40 0.41 10.03
N LEU A 235 -10.09 0.69 10.11
CA LEU A 235 -9.52 1.99 9.76
C LEU A 235 -9.78 2.37 8.29
N GLU A 236 -9.74 1.40 7.37
CA GLU A 236 -10.10 1.60 5.97
C GLU A 236 -11.55 2.06 5.81
N LEU A 237 -12.48 1.36 6.47
CA LEU A 237 -13.90 1.70 6.43
C LEU A 237 -14.17 3.10 7.02
N GLU A 238 -13.52 3.43 8.13
CA GLU A 238 -13.59 4.76 8.75
C GLU A 238 -13.05 5.87 7.83
N ALA A 239 -11.99 5.59 7.07
CA ALA A 239 -11.34 6.57 6.21
C ALA A 239 -12.04 6.77 4.84
N VAL A 240 -12.94 5.87 4.43
CA VAL A 240 -13.62 5.92 3.12
C VAL A 240 -14.33 7.26 2.86
N PRO A 241 -15.12 7.84 3.79
CA PRO A 241 -15.76 9.14 3.56
C PRO A 241 -14.74 10.27 3.31
N SER A 242 -13.65 10.30 4.10
CA SER A 242 -12.55 11.24 3.89
C SER A 242 -11.91 11.04 2.51
N MET A 243 -11.55 9.80 2.18
CA MET A 243 -10.98 9.43 0.89
C MET A 243 -11.88 9.81 -0.29
N ALA A 244 -13.20 9.61 -0.18
CA ALA A 244 -14.16 10.01 -1.19
C ALA A 244 -14.10 11.52 -1.47
N LYS A 245 -14.07 12.36 -0.41
CA LYS A 245 -13.92 13.82 -0.52
C LYS A 245 -12.63 14.23 -1.23
N PHE A 246 -11.52 13.58 -0.92
CA PHE A 246 -10.23 13.84 -1.57
C PHE A 246 -10.20 13.36 -3.02
N ASN A 247 -10.88 12.25 -3.32
CA ASN A 247 -10.99 11.67 -4.65
C ASN A 247 -11.89 12.48 -5.59
N MET A 248 -12.66 13.44 -5.10
CA MET A 248 -13.51 14.26 -5.97
C MET A 248 -12.68 15.06 -6.98
N THR A 249 -13.13 15.05 -8.23
CA THR A 249 -12.71 15.98 -9.27
C THR A 249 -13.16 17.40 -8.95
N ARG A 250 -12.60 18.40 -9.64
CA ARG A 250 -13.04 19.80 -9.50
C ARG A 250 -14.53 19.97 -9.85
N ALA A 251 -15.01 19.23 -10.85
CA ALA A 251 -16.41 19.26 -11.27
C ALA A 251 -17.33 18.64 -10.21
N GLU A 252 -16.97 17.48 -9.65
CA GLU A 252 -17.72 16.82 -8.58
C GLU A 252 -17.75 17.69 -7.31
N ARG A 253 -16.62 18.30 -6.92
CA ARG A 253 -16.56 19.25 -5.79
C ARG A 253 -17.52 20.42 -5.99
N LYS A 254 -17.56 21.00 -7.20
CA LYS A 254 -18.46 22.11 -7.51
C LYS A 254 -19.93 21.70 -7.41
N ARG A 255 -20.30 20.47 -7.80
CA ARG A 255 -21.67 19.96 -7.69
C ARG A 255 -22.09 19.75 -6.23
N VAL A 256 -21.26 19.11 -5.42
CA VAL A 256 -21.55 18.90 -3.99
C VAL A 256 -21.65 20.22 -3.24
N MET A 257 -20.76 21.19 -3.50
CA MET A 257 -20.91 22.53 -2.91
C MET A 257 -22.23 23.20 -3.27
N VAL A 258 -22.74 23.00 -4.49
CA VAL A 258 -24.04 23.55 -4.91
C VAL A 258 -25.20 22.81 -4.23
N GLU A 259 -25.10 21.50 -4.00
CA GLU A 259 -26.10 20.71 -3.30
C GLU A 259 -26.12 20.98 -1.79
N GLU A 260 -24.97 21.07 -1.13
CA GLU A 260 -24.83 21.47 0.27
C GLU A 260 -25.36 22.89 0.50
N ASN A 261 -25.07 23.82 -0.43
CA ASN A 261 -25.61 25.19 -0.40
C ASN A 261 -27.13 25.23 -0.66
N ARG A 262 -27.72 24.25 -1.36
CA ARG A 262 -29.18 24.15 -1.52
C ARG A 262 -29.87 23.57 -0.29
N GLN A 263 -29.21 22.66 0.43
CA GLN A 263 -29.73 22.07 1.66
C GLN A 263 -29.61 23.00 2.88
N THR A 264 -28.67 23.96 2.85
CA THR A 264 -28.45 24.93 3.93
C THR A 264 -29.26 26.22 3.78
N VAL A 265 -30.02 26.40 2.70
CA VAL A 265 -31.03 27.47 2.61
C VAL A 265 -32.33 26.94 3.21
N PRO A 266 -32.75 27.40 4.40
CA PRO A 266 -34.07 27.06 4.93
C PRO A 266 -35.10 27.53 3.91
N GLY A 267 -36.07 26.66 3.60
CA GLY A 267 -37.07 26.89 2.57
C GLY A 267 -37.61 28.32 2.59
N VAL A 268 -37.25 29.10 1.57
CA VAL A 268 -38.04 30.27 1.21
C VAL A 268 -39.31 29.71 0.59
N LEU A 269 -40.33 29.55 1.41
CA LEU A 269 -41.72 29.54 0.96
C LEU A 269 -41.95 30.86 0.25
N ILE A 270 -41.82 30.87 -1.08
CA ILE A 270 -42.34 31.96 -1.89
C ILE A 270 -43.85 31.73 -1.97
N PRO A 271 -44.68 32.63 -1.42
CA PRO A 271 -46.13 32.46 -1.47
C PRO A 271 -46.58 32.48 -2.92
N VAL A 272 -47.38 31.47 -3.28
CA VAL A 272 -48.12 31.44 -4.53
C VAL A 272 -49.38 32.29 -4.33
N GLY A 273 -49.49 33.40 -5.07
CA GLY A 273 -50.70 34.21 -5.22
C GLY A 273 -50.42 35.72 -5.20
N SER A 274 -50.95 36.56 -6.09
CA SER A 274 -51.93 36.37 -7.17
C SER A 274 -51.84 37.54 -8.15
N PHE A 275 -52.30 37.30 -9.39
CA PHE A 275 -52.96 38.34 -10.20
C PHE A 275 -54.28 38.76 -9.55
#